data_AF-A0A062VIP8-F1
#
_entry.id   AF-A0A062VIP8-F1
#
_cell.length_a   1.000
_cell.length_b   1.000
_cell.length_c   1.000
_cell.angle_alpha   90.00
_cell.angle_beta   90.00
_cell.angle_gamma   90.00
#
_symmetry.space_group_name_H-M   'P 1'
#
loop_
_entity.id
_entity.type
_entity.pdbx_description
1 polymer ?
#
loop_
_entity_poly.entity_id
_entity_poly.type
_entity_poly.pdbx_seq_one_letter_code
_entity_poly.pdbx_strand_id
1 'polypeptide(L)'
;MAFSRDTAIGTGLGAIVVAAIIAGLFVTGGPAEARRQKEDQLREAALLSTANALVCLERAGVAFPEDRAQQEAVWKEYRSTGQEKCFNSDLRADPVTEAPFALMRENGRVIQICANFATKRKQDNGPLTYASLTALPALGERRDTAGEHCFDIDYSAGIG
;
A
#
# COMPACT_ATOMS: atom_id res chain seq x y z
N MET A 1 5.62 46.97 47.62
CA MET A 1 4.84 45.96 46.86
C MET A 1 5.82 45.13 46.05
N ALA A 2 6.22 43.97 46.57
CA ALA A 2 7.18 43.08 45.93
C ALA A 2 6.41 41.84 45.44
N PHE A 3 5.88 41.92 44.22
CA PHE A 3 5.37 40.73 43.55
C PHE A 3 6.56 40.00 42.93
N SER A 4 6.87 38.85 43.52
CA SER A 4 7.99 37.97 43.20
C SER A 4 8.09 37.70 41.70
N ARG A 5 9.29 37.92 41.15
CA ARG A 5 9.66 37.56 39.77
C ARG A 5 9.58 36.05 39.49
N ASP A 6 9.43 35.22 40.53
CA ASP A 6 9.45 33.77 40.44
C ASP A 6 8.21 33.15 39.79
N THR A 7 7.04 33.78 39.91
CA THR A 7 5.78 33.29 39.31
C THR A 7 5.71 33.52 37.79
N ALA A 8 6.42 34.53 37.28
CA ALA A 8 6.51 34.81 35.84
C ALA A 8 7.45 33.83 35.12
N ILE A 9 8.49 33.35 35.80
CA ILE A 9 9.46 32.42 35.23
C ILE A 9 8.87 31.00 35.14
N GLY A 10 8.12 30.56 36.17
CA GLY A 10 7.47 29.24 36.18
C GLY A 10 6.35 29.09 35.14
N THR A 11 5.59 30.15 34.88
CA THR A 11 4.51 30.16 33.87
C THR A 11 5.05 30.21 32.44
N GLY A 12 6.12 30.98 32.19
CA GLY A 12 6.79 31.03 30.89
C GLY A 12 7.43 29.71 30.48
N LEU A 13 8.13 29.04 31.39
CA LEU A 13 8.77 27.73 31.13
C LEU A 13 7.74 26.62 30.87
N GLY A 14 6.64 26.58 31.63
CA GLY A 14 5.57 25.60 31.41
C GLY A 14 4.93 25.74 30.02
N ALA A 15 4.69 26.97 29.58
CA ALA A 15 4.14 27.23 28.25
C ALA A 15 5.08 26.78 27.11
N ILE A 16 6.39 27.00 27.26
CA ILE A 16 7.39 26.57 26.27
C ILE A 16 7.47 25.05 26.18
N VAL A 17 7.43 24.34 27.31
CA VAL A 17 7.48 22.87 27.32
C VAL A 17 6.22 22.28 26.67
N VAL A 18 5.04 22.80 27.00
CA VAL A 18 3.78 22.36 26.37
C VAL A 18 3.78 22.65 24.87
N ALA A 19 4.24 23.84 24.46
CA ALA A 19 4.36 24.20 23.05
C ALA A 19 5.37 23.30 22.32
N ALA A 20 6.50 22.94 22.94
CA ALA A 20 7.49 22.05 22.38
C ALA A 20 6.99 20.60 22.25
N ILE A 21 6.19 20.11 23.20
CA ILE A 21 5.56 18.79 23.13
C ILE A 21 4.51 18.75 22.01
N ILE A 22 3.66 19.78 21.91
CA ILE A 22 2.67 19.88 20.84
C ILE A 22 3.38 19.99 19.49
N ALA A 23 4.39 20.85 19.36
CA ALA A 23 5.18 20.97 18.15
C ALA A 23 5.89 19.65 17.79
N GLY A 24 6.43 18.94 18.76
CA GLY A 24 7.05 17.62 18.57
C GLY A 24 6.07 16.59 18.00
N LEU A 25 4.84 16.54 18.53
CA LEU A 25 3.76 15.67 18.04
C LEU A 25 3.31 16.02 16.62
N PHE A 26 3.34 17.30 16.25
CA PHE A 26 3.04 17.73 14.87
C PHE A 26 4.16 17.39 13.89
N VAL A 27 5.42 17.42 14.33
CA VAL A 27 6.59 17.17 13.47
C VAL A 27 6.80 15.67 13.20
N THR A 28 6.57 14.80 14.17
CA THR A 28 6.80 13.35 14.02
C THR A 28 5.58 12.57 13.50
N GLY A 29 4.40 13.20 13.49
CA GLY A 29 3.15 12.52 13.19
C GLY A 29 2.65 11.76 14.42
N GLY A 30 1.38 11.95 14.76
CA GLY A 30 0.78 11.32 15.94
C GLY A 30 0.67 9.79 15.80
N PRO A 31 0.38 9.07 16.91
CA PRO A 31 0.18 7.62 16.91
C PRO A 31 -0.91 7.13 15.93
N ALA A 32 -1.88 7.99 15.62
CA ALA A 32 -2.89 7.72 14.60
C ALA A 32 -2.29 7.62 13.18
N GLU A 33 -1.27 8.42 12.87
CA GLU A 33 -0.61 8.41 11.56
C GLU A 33 0.25 7.15 11.39
N ALA A 34 0.98 6.75 12.43
CA ALA A 34 1.73 5.49 12.43
C ALA A 34 0.83 4.26 12.19
N ARG A 35 -0.41 4.27 12.73
CA ARG A 35 -1.39 3.23 12.46
C ARG A 35 -1.82 3.20 11.00
N ARG A 36 -2.14 4.36 10.41
CA ARG A 36 -2.52 4.46 9.00
C ARG A 36 -1.41 4.03 8.06
N GLN A 37 -0.16 4.36 8.39
CA GLN A 37 1.02 3.90 7.62
C GLN A 37 1.14 2.37 7.67
N LYS A 38 0.92 1.75 8.83
CA LYS A 38 0.93 0.30 8.96
C LYS A 38 -0.21 -0.36 8.16
N GLU A 39 -1.40 0.22 8.22
CA GLU A 39 -2.55 -0.21 7.43
C GLU A 39 -2.25 -0.13 5.92
N ASP A 40 -1.64 0.95 5.45
CA ASP A 40 -1.20 1.11 4.06
C ASP A 40 -0.12 0.08 3.66
N GLN A 41 0.84 -0.23 4.54
CA GLN A 41 1.84 -1.29 4.28
C GLN A 41 1.19 -2.67 4.14
N LEU A 42 0.17 -2.97 4.94
CA LEU A 42 -0.59 -4.22 4.82
C LEU A 42 -1.37 -4.28 3.51
N ARG A 43 -1.98 -3.16 3.08
CA ARG A 43 -2.62 -3.04 1.76
C ARG A 43 -1.63 -3.31 0.64
N GLU A 44 -0.44 -2.70 0.69
CA GLU A 44 0.62 -2.92 -0.30
C GLU A 44 1.01 -4.40 -0.40
N ALA A 45 1.22 -5.07 0.74
CA ALA A 45 1.55 -6.49 0.77
C ALA A 45 0.43 -7.36 0.17
N ALA A 46 -0.83 -7.04 0.45
CA ALA A 46 -1.98 -7.76 -0.11
C ALA A 46 -2.15 -7.52 -1.62
N LEU A 47 -1.93 -6.27 -2.06
CA LEU A 47 -1.95 -5.87 -3.46
C LEU A 47 -0.84 -6.59 -4.23
N LEU A 48 0.38 -6.63 -3.71
CA LEU A 48 1.51 -7.34 -4.32
C LEU A 48 1.24 -8.83 -4.47
N SER A 49 0.67 -9.47 -3.44
CA SER A 49 0.29 -10.88 -3.46
C SER A 49 -0.76 -11.18 -4.54
N THR A 50 -1.71 -10.27 -4.71
CA THR A 50 -2.78 -10.36 -5.73
C THR A 50 -2.23 -10.12 -7.12
N ALA A 51 -1.40 -9.10 -7.32
CA ALA A 51 -0.75 -8.83 -8.59
C ALA A 51 0.13 -10.02 -9.04
N ASN A 52 0.87 -10.62 -8.11
CA ASN A 52 1.65 -11.83 -8.39
C ASN A 52 0.75 -12.99 -8.86
N ALA A 53 -0.40 -13.21 -8.21
CA ALA A 53 -1.36 -14.22 -8.65
C ALA A 53 -1.88 -13.95 -10.08
N LEU A 54 -2.15 -12.68 -10.42
CA LEU A 54 -2.59 -12.29 -11.77
C LEU A 54 -1.52 -12.54 -12.83
N VAL A 55 -0.26 -12.18 -12.56
CA VAL A 55 0.85 -12.44 -13.48
C VAL A 55 1.03 -13.94 -13.71
N CYS A 56 0.86 -14.75 -12.67
CA CYS A 56 0.96 -16.20 -12.76
C CYS A 56 -0.12 -16.84 -13.62
N LEU A 57 -1.37 -16.43 -13.43
CA LEU A 57 -2.48 -16.89 -14.27
C LEU A 57 -2.25 -16.51 -15.74
N GLU A 58 -1.80 -15.29 -15.99
CA GLU A 58 -1.48 -14.83 -17.34
C GLU A 58 -0.39 -15.69 -18.00
N ARG A 59 0.69 -15.99 -17.28
CA ARG A 59 1.79 -16.83 -17.79
C ARG A 59 1.37 -18.26 -18.07
N ALA A 60 0.44 -18.78 -17.28
CA ALA A 60 -0.16 -20.09 -17.49
C ALA A 60 -1.19 -20.09 -18.65
N GLY A 61 -1.46 -18.94 -19.27
CA GLY A 61 -2.50 -18.80 -20.30
C GLY A 61 -3.91 -18.99 -19.75
N VAL A 62 -4.10 -18.83 -18.44
CA VAL A 62 -5.39 -18.99 -17.78
C VAL A 62 -6.11 -17.64 -17.77
N ALA A 63 -7.26 -17.59 -18.43
CA ALA A 63 -8.08 -16.39 -18.47
C ALA A 63 -8.60 -16.04 -17.06
N PHE A 64 -8.45 -14.77 -16.66
CA PHE A 64 -8.92 -14.29 -15.37
C PHE A 64 -10.33 -13.68 -15.49
N PRO A 65 -11.39 -14.35 -15.00
CA PRO A 65 -12.78 -13.93 -15.22
C PRO A 65 -13.12 -12.63 -14.47
N GLU A 66 -14.18 -11.93 -14.91
CA GLU A 66 -14.67 -10.73 -14.23
C GLU A 66 -15.46 -11.04 -12.97
N ASP A 67 -16.25 -12.13 -12.99
CA ASP A 67 -17.03 -12.56 -11.84
C ASP A 67 -16.14 -13.04 -10.69
N ARG A 68 -16.44 -12.54 -9.49
CA ARG A 68 -15.60 -12.79 -8.32
C ARG A 68 -15.58 -14.26 -7.89
N ALA A 69 -16.72 -14.94 -7.92
CA ALA A 69 -16.78 -16.35 -7.53
C ALA A 69 -15.97 -17.21 -8.51
N GLN A 70 -16.01 -16.86 -9.80
CA GLN A 70 -15.19 -17.51 -10.82
C GLN A 70 -13.70 -17.22 -10.64
N GLN A 71 -13.30 -16.01 -10.25
CA GLN A 71 -11.89 -15.68 -9.99
C GLN A 71 -11.28 -16.58 -8.92
N GLU A 72 -12.00 -16.75 -7.81
CA GLU A 72 -11.56 -17.60 -6.70
C GLU A 72 -11.52 -19.08 -7.10
N ALA A 73 -12.48 -19.54 -7.90
CA ALA A 73 -12.50 -20.91 -8.42
C ALA A 73 -11.30 -21.18 -9.34
N VAL A 74 -11.06 -20.30 -10.32
CA VAL A 74 -9.93 -20.39 -11.26
C VAL A 74 -8.60 -20.39 -10.51
N TRP A 75 -8.44 -19.50 -9.52
CA TRP A 75 -7.23 -19.44 -8.72
C TRP A 75 -7.00 -20.71 -7.89
N LYS A 76 -8.06 -21.23 -7.27
CA LYS A 76 -8.00 -22.47 -6.48
C LYS A 76 -7.63 -23.66 -7.36
N GLU A 77 -8.21 -23.74 -8.56
CA GLU A 77 -7.89 -24.77 -9.54
C GLU A 77 -6.43 -24.68 -9.97
N TYR A 78 -5.96 -23.51 -10.40
CA TYR A 78 -4.57 -23.28 -10.79
C TYR A 78 -3.56 -23.68 -9.69
N ARG A 79 -3.83 -23.32 -8.43
CA ARG A 79 -2.98 -23.77 -7.31
C ARG A 79 -2.96 -25.29 -7.12
N SER A 80 -4.06 -25.97 -7.43
CA SER A 80 -4.19 -27.41 -7.21
C SER A 80 -3.45 -28.24 -8.27
N THR A 81 -3.25 -27.70 -9.48
CA THR A 81 -2.66 -28.43 -10.61
C THR A 81 -1.12 -28.46 -10.60
N GLY A 82 -0.47 -27.75 -9.68
CA GLY A 82 0.96 -27.89 -9.39
C GLY A 82 1.92 -27.36 -10.48
N GLN A 83 1.41 -26.72 -11.53
CA GLN A 83 2.23 -26.04 -12.54
C GLN A 83 2.67 -24.69 -12.01
N GLU A 84 3.99 -24.49 -11.94
CA GLU A 84 4.68 -23.30 -11.42
C GLU A 84 4.17 -22.79 -10.07
N LYS A 85 4.89 -23.12 -8.99
CA LYS A 85 4.59 -22.58 -7.66
C LYS A 85 4.83 -21.08 -7.65
N CYS A 86 3.79 -20.31 -7.93
CA CYS A 86 3.78 -18.88 -7.69
C CYS A 86 3.87 -18.62 -6.19
N PHE A 87 5.11 -18.54 -5.71
CA PHE A 87 5.42 -18.43 -4.30
C PHE A 87 4.86 -17.12 -3.75
N ASN A 88 4.24 -17.16 -2.56
CA ASN A 88 3.62 -16.01 -1.90
C ASN A 88 2.53 -15.26 -2.69
N SER A 89 1.95 -15.88 -3.72
CA SER A 89 0.82 -15.33 -4.46
C SER A 89 -0.50 -15.76 -3.85
N ASP A 90 -1.47 -14.85 -3.74
CA ASP A 90 -2.84 -15.13 -3.33
C ASP A 90 -3.78 -14.00 -3.75
N LEU A 91 -5.04 -14.33 -4.07
CA LEU A 91 -6.08 -13.33 -4.33
C LEU A 91 -6.60 -12.78 -3.00
N ARG A 92 -5.92 -11.76 -2.48
CA ARG A 92 -6.26 -11.15 -1.18
C ARG A 92 -7.27 -10.03 -1.34
N ALA A 93 -8.06 -9.82 -0.29
CA ALA A 93 -8.83 -8.60 -0.09
C ALA A 93 -7.95 -7.52 0.56
N ASP A 94 -8.39 -6.27 0.48
CA ASP A 94 -7.82 -5.17 1.27
C ASP A 94 -7.99 -5.52 2.77
N PRO A 95 -6.90 -5.63 3.55
CA PRO A 95 -6.97 -6.02 4.96
C PRO A 95 -7.65 -5.00 5.88
N VAL A 96 -7.97 -3.81 5.37
CA VAL A 96 -8.62 -2.74 6.14
C VAL A 96 -10.10 -2.61 5.78
N THR A 97 -10.44 -2.72 4.49
CA THR A 97 -11.83 -2.62 4.03
C THR A 97 -12.51 -3.97 3.84
N GLU A 98 -11.73 -5.06 3.85
CA GLU A 98 -12.14 -6.44 3.58
C GLU A 98 -12.73 -6.64 2.17
N ALA A 99 -12.70 -5.59 1.33
CA ALA A 99 -13.18 -5.61 -0.04
C ALA A 99 -12.08 -6.11 -0.98
N PRO A 100 -12.43 -6.78 -2.08
CA PRO A 100 -11.46 -7.10 -3.13
C PRO A 100 -10.91 -5.80 -3.75
N PHE A 101 -9.66 -5.84 -4.20
CA PHE A 101 -9.08 -4.71 -4.93
C PHE A 101 -9.82 -4.45 -6.25
N ALA A 102 -9.92 -3.19 -6.63
CA ALA A 102 -10.47 -2.80 -7.91
C ALA A 102 -9.46 -3.14 -9.02
N LEU A 103 -9.94 -3.76 -10.09
CA LEU A 103 -9.12 -4.20 -11.22
C LEU A 103 -9.61 -3.50 -12.48
N MET A 104 -8.74 -2.73 -13.13
CA MET A 104 -9.05 -2.14 -14.43
C MET A 104 -8.58 -3.07 -15.53
N ARG A 105 -9.42 -3.19 -16.56
CA ARG A 105 -9.20 -4.11 -17.66
C ARG A 105 -9.17 -3.40 -18.99
N GLU A 106 -8.37 -3.92 -19.88
CA GLU A 106 -8.34 -3.55 -21.29
C GLU A 106 -8.28 -4.84 -22.12
N ASN A 107 -9.19 -4.97 -23.09
CA ASN A 107 -9.33 -6.17 -23.94
C ASN A 107 -9.46 -7.49 -23.14
N GLY A 108 -10.20 -7.47 -22.03
CA GLY A 108 -10.42 -8.64 -21.15
C GLY A 108 -9.25 -8.97 -20.20
N ARG A 109 -8.11 -8.32 -20.38
CA ARG A 109 -6.92 -8.45 -19.54
C ARG A 109 -6.94 -7.42 -18.43
N VAL A 110 -6.54 -7.80 -17.21
CA VAL A 110 -6.30 -6.81 -16.14
C VAL A 110 -5.03 -6.04 -16.52
N ILE A 111 -5.06 -4.71 -16.48
CA ILE A 111 -3.89 -3.86 -16.74
C ILE A 111 -3.47 -3.07 -15.51
N GLN A 112 -4.40 -2.82 -14.58
CA GLN A 112 -4.13 -2.08 -13.35
C GLN A 112 -4.88 -2.67 -12.16
N ILE A 113 -4.28 -2.52 -10.98
CA ILE A 113 -4.87 -2.84 -9.69
C ILE A 113 -4.88 -1.59 -8.81
N CYS A 114 -6.03 -1.24 -8.25
CA CYS A 114 -6.24 -0.02 -7.49
C CYS A 114 -6.56 -0.32 -6.02
N ALA A 115 -6.07 0.56 -5.14
CA ALA A 115 -6.35 0.54 -3.71
C ALA A 115 -6.47 1.96 -3.15
N ASN A 116 -7.16 2.09 -2.01
CA ASN A 116 -7.34 3.37 -1.34
C ASN A 116 -6.38 3.48 -0.14
N PHE A 117 -5.45 4.43 -0.20
CA PHE A 117 -4.43 4.65 0.83
C PHE A 117 -4.79 5.80 1.75
N ALA A 118 -4.60 5.61 3.06
CA ALA A 118 -4.90 6.60 4.06
C ALA A 118 -3.82 7.69 4.16
N THR A 119 -2.59 7.39 3.73
CA THR A 119 -1.42 8.24 3.90
C THR A 119 -0.76 8.61 2.57
N LYS A 120 -0.05 9.74 2.62
CA LYS A 120 0.87 10.14 1.54
C LYS A 120 2.16 9.37 1.68
N ARG A 121 2.76 8.99 0.55
CA ARG A 121 4.09 8.38 0.51
C ARG A 121 5.04 9.32 -0.23
N LYS A 122 6.04 9.83 0.49
CA LYS A 122 7.19 10.43 -0.20
C LYS A 122 7.98 9.28 -0.82
N GLN A 123 8.35 9.43 -2.09
CA GLN A 123 9.28 8.50 -2.72
C GLN A 123 10.54 8.46 -1.86
N ASP A 124 10.92 7.29 -1.36
CA ASP A 124 12.24 7.14 -0.78
C ASP A 124 13.24 7.31 -1.93
N ASN A 125 14.02 8.39 -1.91
CA ASN A 125 15.11 8.67 -2.85
C ASN A 125 16.28 7.69 -2.65
N GLY A 126 16.01 6.40 -2.44
CA GLY A 126 16.99 5.35 -2.64
C GLY A 126 17.34 5.29 -4.14
N PRO A 127 18.59 4.97 -4.51
CA PRO A 127 19.09 5.03 -5.89
C PRO A 127 18.51 3.95 -6.83
N LEU A 128 17.29 3.50 -6.58
CA LEU A 128 16.59 2.50 -7.37
C LEU A 128 15.22 3.08 -7.76
N THR A 129 15.23 3.98 -8.76
CA THR A 129 14.07 4.18 -9.62
C THR A 129 13.84 2.87 -10.38
N TYR A 130 13.20 1.90 -9.74
CA TYR A 130 12.65 0.74 -10.42
C TYR A 130 11.47 1.23 -11.25
N ALA A 131 11.76 1.75 -12.45
CA ALA A 131 10.91 1.41 -13.57
C ALA A 131 10.86 -0.12 -13.55
N SER A 132 9.69 -0.67 -13.24
CA SER A 132 9.55 -2.07 -12.84
C SER A 132 10.16 -2.98 -13.92
N LEU A 133 11.35 -3.52 -13.67
CA LEU A 133 11.93 -4.59 -14.50
C LEU A 133 11.16 -5.90 -14.32
N THR A 134 10.07 -5.86 -13.54
CA THR A 134 9.27 -6.99 -13.11
C THR A 134 7.82 -6.76 -13.49
N ALA A 135 7.05 -7.82 -13.68
CA ALA A 135 5.63 -7.72 -13.95
C ALA A 135 4.80 -7.25 -12.75
N LEU A 136 5.44 -7.08 -11.59
CA LEU A 136 4.78 -6.63 -10.36
C LEU A 136 4.72 -5.09 -10.32
N PRO A 137 3.66 -4.54 -9.70
CA PRO A 137 3.47 -3.10 -9.56
C PRO A 137 4.55 -2.46 -8.68
N ALA A 138 4.97 -1.24 -9.05
CA ALA A 138 5.96 -0.47 -8.30
C ALA A 138 5.31 0.24 -7.09
N LEU A 139 5.12 -0.49 -5.98
CA LEU A 139 4.43 0.02 -4.78
C LEU A 139 5.20 1.10 -4.01
N GLY A 140 6.48 1.30 -4.32
CA GLY A 140 7.33 2.36 -3.78
C GLY A 140 7.13 3.72 -4.44
N GLU A 141 6.23 3.83 -5.44
CA GLU A 141 5.95 5.08 -6.10
C GLU A 141 5.42 6.16 -5.16
N ARG A 142 5.67 7.40 -5.57
CA ARG A 142 5.28 8.58 -4.83
C ARG A 142 3.75 8.70 -4.80
N ARG A 143 3.18 8.82 -3.60
CA ARG A 143 1.77 9.18 -3.40
C ARG A 143 1.67 10.57 -2.78
N ASP A 144 1.41 11.58 -3.60
CA ASP A 144 1.30 12.98 -3.17
C ASP A 144 0.01 13.29 -2.39
N THR A 145 -1.00 12.44 -2.54
CA THR A 145 -2.31 12.52 -1.88
C THR A 145 -2.69 11.18 -1.26
N ALA A 146 -3.43 11.22 -0.15
CA ALA A 146 -4.21 10.08 0.29
C ALA A 146 -5.40 9.89 -0.68
N GLY A 147 -5.90 8.66 -0.80
CA GLY A 147 -6.99 8.31 -1.71
C GLY A 147 -6.68 7.11 -2.59
N GLU A 148 -7.50 6.94 -3.62
CA GLU A 148 -7.35 5.88 -4.61
C GLU A 148 -6.07 6.07 -5.43
N HIS A 149 -5.34 4.98 -5.60
CA HIS A 149 -4.18 4.91 -6.46
C HIS A 149 -4.16 3.57 -7.19
N CYS A 150 -3.92 3.62 -8.49
CA CYS A 150 -3.86 2.48 -9.38
C CYS A 150 -2.42 2.23 -9.81
N PHE A 151 -2.02 0.96 -9.81
CA PHE A 151 -0.69 0.55 -10.24
C PHE A 151 -0.80 -0.34 -11.48
N ASP A 152 0.06 -0.07 -12.45
CA ASP A 152 0.17 -0.86 -13.68
C ASP A 152 0.76 -2.25 -13.41
N ILE A 153 0.28 -3.24 -14.15
CA ILE A 153 0.82 -4.59 -14.19
C ILE A 153 1.47 -4.82 -15.56
N ASP A 154 2.80 -4.85 -15.60
CA ASP A 154 3.55 -5.05 -16.84
C ASP A 154 3.86 -6.53 -17.11
N TYR A 155 2.88 -7.23 -17.68
CA TYR A 155 3.07 -8.64 -18.05
C TYR A 155 4.16 -8.91 -19.09
N SER A 156 4.72 -7.88 -19.75
CA SER A 156 5.85 -8.07 -20.68
C SER A 156 7.18 -8.30 -19.94
N ALA A 157 7.23 -7.98 -18.65
CA ALA A 157 8.40 -8.11 -17.79
C ALA A 157 8.50 -9.47 -17.06
N GLY A 158 9.70 -9.77 -16.54
CA GLY A 158 9.98 -10.97 -15.73
C GLY A 158 9.24 -10.97 -14.38
N ILE A 159 9.12 -12.11 -13.68
CA ILE A 159 8.79 -12.08 -12.25
C ILE A 159 10.16 -11.98 -11.59
N GLY A 160 10.41 -10.92 -10.83
CA GLY A 160 11.69 -10.69 -10.15
C GLY A 160 12.00 -11.75 -9.11
#